data_AF-A0A7L2RKP8-F1
#
_entry.id   AF-A0A7L2RKP8-F1
#
_cell.length_a   1.000
_cell.length_b   1.000
_cell.length_c   1.000
_cell.angle_alpha   90.00
_cell.angle_beta   90.00
_cell.angle_gamma   90.00
#
_symmetry.space_group_name_H-M   'P 1'
#
loop_
_entity.id
_entity.type
_entity.pdbx_description
1 polymer ?
#
loop_
_entity_poly.entity_id
_entity_poly.type
_entity_poly.pdbx_seq_one_letter_code
_entity_poly.pdbx_strand_id
1 'polypeptide(L)'
;MERIPIPVLTVQTAPYEDQRPTGGGGLRRPTGLFESQRNYLPNFVQSLLSMQPTHVCIFFCQRISSILGLYYFYPVHICPYMCVYIFIFKNLIGRLVIGQNGILSTPAVSCIIRKIKAAGGIILTASHSPGGPGGEFGVKFEVANGGPAPDIVSEKIYQISKTLEEYAICPDLRVDLSRLGRQEFDLENKFKPFRVEIVDSVEIYLNLLRSIFDFSAIRNLLTGPNQIKIRIDAMNGVMGLYVRRILCDELGAPANSAINCIPLEDFGGQPPDPNLTYATALLEAMKGGEYGFGAAFDADGDRYMILGQNGFFVNASDSLAIIAANLSCIPYFCQMGVRGFGRSMPTSTALDK
;
A
#
# COMPACT_ATOMS: atom_id res chain seq x y z
N MET A 1 5.02 32.34 -20.42
CA MET A 1 5.19 31.16 -21.28
C MET A 1 3.82 30.55 -21.47
N GLU A 2 3.31 30.54 -22.69
CA GLU A 2 2.10 29.77 -23.02
C GLU A 2 2.44 28.29 -22.77
N ARG A 3 1.74 27.66 -21.83
CA ARG A 3 1.88 26.23 -21.59
C ARG A 3 1.14 25.52 -22.72
N ILE A 4 1.88 24.83 -23.58
CA ILE A 4 1.30 23.95 -24.60
C ILE A 4 0.54 22.84 -23.84
N PRO A 5 -0.78 22.66 -24.07
CA PRO A 5 -1.54 21.59 -23.43
C PRO A 5 -0.97 20.23 -23.80
N ILE A 6 -0.89 19.33 -22.83
CA ILE A 6 -0.43 17.96 -23.04
C ILE A 6 -1.49 17.20 -23.85
N PRO A 7 -1.14 16.59 -24.98
CA PRO A 7 -2.08 15.89 -25.82
C PRO A 7 -2.63 14.65 -25.12
N VAL A 8 -3.88 14.34 -25.44
CA VAL A 8 -4.56 13.14 -24.94
C VAL A 8 -4.80 12.19 -26.09
N LEU A 9 -4.21 11.00 -26.02
CA LEU A 9 -4.31 9.99 -27.07
C LEU A 9 -5.27 8.86 -26.68
N THR A 10 -6.06 8.42 -27.64
CA THR A 10 -6.83 7.17 -27.54
C THR A 10 -6.02 6.04 -28.17
N VAL A 11 -5.83 4.95 -27.43
CA VAL A 11 -5.10 3.77 -27.87
C VAL A 11 -6.08 2.61 -28.01
N GLN A 12 -6.14 2.05 -29.22
CA GLN A 12 -6.92 0.84 -29.49
C GLN A 12 -6.24 -0.37 -28.83
N THR A 13 -7.05 -1.26 -28.27
CA THR A 13 -6.59 -2.44 -27.54
C THR A 13 -7.53 -3.62 -27.76
N ALA A 14 -7.08 -4.81 -27.36
CA ALA A 14 -7.90 -6.01 -27.35
C ALA A 14 -8.11 -6.45 -25.89
N PRO A 15 -9.28 -6.99 -25.52
CA PRO A 15 -9.56 -7.42 -24.16
C PRO A 15 -8.73 -8.65 -23.74
N TYR A 16 -8.62 -8.86 -22.43
CA TYR A 16 -8.00 -10.04 -21.82
C TYR A 16 -9.05 -10.80 -20.99
N GLU A 17 -9.13 -12.11 -21.19
CA GLU A 17 -10.12 -12.98 -20.50
C GLU A 17 -9.76 -13.28 -19.03
N ASP A 18 -8.51 -13.07 -18.65
CA ASP A 18 -7.94 -13.46 -17.36
C ASP A 18 -7.80 -12.29 -16.38
N GLN A 19 -8.31 -11.09 -16.68
CA GLN A 19 -8.23 -9.91 -15.81
C GLN A 19 -9.30 -9.86 -14.71
N ARG A 20 -9.58 -11.02 -14.09
CA ARG A 20 -10.55 -11.12 -12.98
C ARG A 20 -9.87 -10.76 -11.65
N PRO A 21 -10.32 -9.70 -10.94
CA PRO A 21 -9.84 -9.44 -9.58
C PRO A 21 -10.25 -10.58 -8.63
N THR A 22 -9.37 -10.96 -7.72
CA THR A 22 -9.62 -11.98 -6.70
C THR A 22 -9.21 -11.48 -5.31
N GLY A 23 -9.70 -12.14 -4.26
CA GLY A 23 -9.18 -11.98 -2.89
C GLY A 23 -9.18 -10.55 -2.33
N GLY A 24 -10.35 -9.91 -2.24
CA GLY A 24 -10.46 -8.57 -1.63
C GLY A 24 -10.11 -7.42 -2.58
N GLY A 25 -10.40 -7.56 -3.88
CA GLY A 25 -10.43 -6.44 -4.81
C GLY A 25 -9.12 -6.12 -5.56
N GLY A 26 -8.25 -7.12 -5.79
CA GLY A 26 -7.04 -6.92 -6.59
C GLY A 26 -6.79 -7.96 -7.67
N LEU A 27 -6.06 -7.58 -8.73
CA LEU A 27 -5.53 -8.50 -9.74
C LEU A 27 -4.07 -8.78 -9.43
N ARG A 28 -3.74 -10.03 -9.11
CA ARG A 28 -2.37 -10.50 -8.86
C ARG A 28 -1.94 -11.50 -9.92
N ARG A 29 -0.81 -11.26 -10.58
CA ARG A 29 -0.25 -12.10 -11.64
C ARG A 29 1.29 -12.05 -11.59
N PRO A 30 2.00 -12.99 -12.25
CA PRO A 30 3.46 -12.90 -12.38
C PRO A 30 3.88 -11.53 -12.94
N THR A 31 4.97 -10.96 -12.41
CA THR A 31 5.50 -9.66 -12.84
C THR A 31 5.69 -9.61 -14.35
N GLY A 32 6.31 -10.66 -14.92
CA GLY A 32 6.55 -10.79 -16.35
C GLY A 32 5.29 -10.72 -17.22
N LEU A 33 4.10 -11.02 -16.70
CA LEU A 33 2.84 -10.86 -17.45
C LEU A 33 2.53 -9.38 -17.67
N PHE A 34 2.66 -8.54 -16.64
CA PHE A 34 2.43 -7.10 -16.74
C PHE A 34 3.51 -6.39 -17.59
N GLU A 35 4.74 -6.95 -17.64
CA GLU A 35 5.86 -6.42 -18.45
C GLU A 35 5.73 -6.78 -19.92
N SER A 36 5.53 -8.07 -20.21
CA SER A 36 5.65 -8.59 -21.57
C SER A 36 4.37 -8.48 -22.38
N GLN A 37 3.19 -8.50 -21.74
CA GLN A 37 1.92 -8.47 -22.45
C GLN A 37 1.49 -7.04 -22.75
N ARG A 38 1.47 -6.72 -24.05
CA ARG A 38 1.08 -5.39 -24.56
C ARG A 38 -0.30 -5.00 -24.04
N ASN A 39 -0.42 -3.80 -23.47
CA ASN A 39 -1.67 -3.26 -22.94
C ASN A 39 -2.30 -4.04 -21.77
N TYR A 40 -1.65 -5.05 -21.18
CA TYR A 40 -2.25 -5.80 -20.08
C TYR A 40 -2.56 -4.90 -18.87
N LEU A 41 -1.55 -4.20 -18.34
CA LEU A 41 -1.75 -3.23 -17.27
C LEU A 41 -2.69 -2.08 -17.68
N PRO A 42 -2.50 -1.41 -18.84
CA PRO A 42 -3.40 -0.35 -19.28
C PRO A 42 -4.88 -0.75 -19.37
N ASN A 43 -5.17 -1.95 -19.89
CA ASN A 43 -6.54 -2.44 -19.97
C ASN A 43 -7.15 -2.55 -18.58
N PHE A 44 -6.45 -3.19 -17.65
CA PHE A 44 -6.97 -3.40 -16.31
C PHE A 44 -7.20 -2.08 -15.58
N VAL A 45 -6.24 -1.15 -15.66
CA VAL A 45 -6.37 0.19 -15.08
C VAL A 45 -7.54 0.95 -15.70
N GLN A 46 -7.71 0.91 -17.02
CA GLN A 46 -8.86 1.54 -17.68
C GLN A 46 -10.18 0.90 -17.21
N SER A 47 -10.26 -0.42 -17.05
CA SER A 47 -11.45 -1.11 -16.51
C SER A 47 -11.78 -0.67 -15.08
N LEU A 48 -10.76 -0.45 -14.23
CA LEU A 48 -10.94 0.12 -12.89
C LEU A 48 -11.50 1.55 -12.97
N LEU A 49 -10.98 2.39 -13.86
CA LEU A 49 -11.38 3.79 -13.97
C LEU A 49 -12.76 3.98 -14.58
N SER A 50 -13.17 3.10 -15.51
CA SER A 50 -14.49 3.12 -16.13
C SER A 50 -15.64 2.83 -15.15
N MET A 51 -15.33 2.36 -13.93
CA MET A 51 -16.31 2.11 -12.87
C MET A 51 -16.75 3.34 -12.08
N GLN A 52 -15.97 4.44 -12.09
CA GLN A 52 -16.19 5.55 -11.16
C GLN A 52 -16.59 6.85 -11.86
N PRO A 53 -17.79 7.40 -11.57
CA PRO A 53 -18.11 8.79 -11.89
C PRO A 53 -17.47 9.71 -10.85
N THR A 54 -16.37 10.37 -11.24
CA THR A 54 -15.82 11.61 -10.66
C THR A 54 -15.27 11.63 -9.21
N HIS A 55 -14.00 12.10 -9.14
CA HIS A 55 -13.33 12.84 -8.06
C HIS A 55 -12.43 12.08 -7.06
N VAL A 56 -11.13 12.15 -7.38
CA VAL A 56 -9.94 11.82 -6.57
C VAL A 56 -9.65 10.33 -6.45
N CYS A 57 -8.56 9.90 -7.11
CA CYS A 57 -7.96 8.58 -6.94
C CYS A 57 -6.62 8.73 -6.24
N ILE A 58 -6.36 7.89 -5.24
CA ILE A 58 -5.03 7.74 -4.66
C ILE A 58 -4.25 6.75 -5.50
N PHE A 59 -2.99 7.03 -5.77
CA PHE A 59 -2.13 6.12 -6.52
C PHE A 59 -0.92 5.74 -5.67
N PHE A 60 -0.67 4.44 -5.50
CA PHE A 60 0.51 3.90 -4.81
C PHE A 60 1.39 3.12 -5.77
N CYS A 61 2.71 3.18 -5.57
CA CYS A 61 3.68 2.25 -6.12
C CYS A 61 4.72 1.86 -5.08
N GLN A 62 4.81 0.57 -4.76
CA GLN A 62 5.98 0.03 -4.11
C GLN A 62 7.19 0.30 -5.00
N ARG A 63 8.18 1.03 -4.48
CA ARG A 63 9.29 1.57 -5.28
C ARG A 63 10.03 0.46 -6.03
N ILE A 64 10.16 0.65 -7.33
CA ILE A 64 11.01 -0.10 -8.26
C ILE A 64 11.82 0.94 -9.07
N SER A 65 13.07 1.22 -8.70
CA SER A 65 14.09 2.03 -9.42
C SER A 65 15.49 1.69 -8.88
N SER A 66 16.58 1.48 -9.63
CA SER A 66 16.93 1.39 -11.07
C SER A 66 18.46 1.25 -11.19
N ILE A 67 19.01 0.72 -12.29
CA ILE A 67 20.27 1.20 -12.91
C ILE A 67 20.08 1.34 -14.43
N LEU A 68 20.29 2.57 -14.92
CA LEU A 68 20.69 3.06 -16.27
C LEU A 68 20.02 2.54 -17.57
N GLY A 69 19.56 3.50 -18.39
CA GLY A 69 19.75 3.47 -19.86
C GLY A 69 18.49 3.44 -20.74
N LEU A 70 18.28 4.54 -21.48
CA LEU A 70 17.66 4.68 -22.81
C LEU A 70 16.61 3.65 -23.30
N TYR A 71 15.44 4.20 -23.67
CA TYR A 71 14.58 3.82 -24.81
C TYR A 71 14.16 2.33 -25.00
N TYR A 72 12.84 2.19 -25.17
CA TYR A 72 12.09 1.06 -25.76
C TYR A 72 11.82 -0.19 -24.89
N PHE A 73 10.52 -0.56 -24.90
CA PHE A 73 9.85 -1.75 -24.35
C PHE A 73 9.77 -1.85 -22.82
N TYR A 74 8.52 -1.81 -22.32
CA TYR A 74 8.09 -1.57 -20.93
C TYR A 74 8.44 -2.69 -19.95
N PRO A 75 9.30 -2.45 -18.94
CA PRO A 75 9.34 -3.25 -17.72
C PRO A 75 8.47 -2.64 -16.59
N VAL A 76 8.14 -3.40 -15.56
CA VAL A 76 7.23 -3.07 -14.43
C VAL A 76 7.72 -1.86 -13.62
N HIS A 77 8.95 -1.43 -13.90
CA HIS A 77 9.59 -0.19 -13.46
C HIS A 77 8.86 1.12 -13.87
N ILE A 78 7.87 1.09 -14.78
CA ILE A 78 7.08 2.26 -15.22
C ILE A 78 5.64 2.27 -14.66
N CYS A 79 5.25 1.30 -13.81
CA CYS A 79 3.87 1.19 -13.31
C CYS A 79 3.28 2.48 -12.68
N PRO A 80 4.02 3.29 -11.87
CA PRO A 80 3.47 4.52 -11.33
C PRO A 80 3.26 5.61 -12.37
N TYR A 81 4.15 5.67 -13.34
CA TYR A 81 4.09 6.62 -14.42
C TYR A 81 2.97 6.23 -15.41
N MET A 82 2.87 4.95 -15.78
CA MET A 82 1.85 4.43 -16.70
C MET A 82 0.43 4.67 -16.21
N CYS A 83 0.12 4.35 -14.95
CA CYS A 83 -1.21 4.59 -14.43
C CYS A 83 -1.52 6.10 -14.43
N VAL A 84 -0.59 6.94 -13.96
CA VAL A 84 -0.66 8.41 -14.05
C VAL A 84 -0.89 8.90 -15.49
N TYR A 85 -0.33 8.23 -16.49
CA TYR A 85 -0.56 8.55 -17.90
C TYR A 85 -1.94 8.11 -18.40
N ILE A 86 -2.45 6.95 -17.95
CA ILE A 86 -3.77 6.41 -18.34
C ILE A 86 -4.92 7.21 -17.69
N PHE A 87 -4.64 8.03 -16.67
CA PHE A 87 -5.66 8.72 -15.88
C PHE A 87 -6.51 9.75 -16.64
N ILE A 88 -6.21 10.04 -17.89
CA ILE A 88 -6.86 11.13 -18.62
C ILE A 88 -7.24 10.65 -20.02
N PHE A 89 -8.44 10.12 -20.16
CA PHE A 89 -9.57 10.70 -20.92
C PHE A 89 -10.84 9.88 -20.63
N LYS A 90 -12.02 10.48 -20.85
CA LYS A 90 -13.36 10.02 -20.44
C LYS A 90 -13.70 10.07 -18.92
N ASN A 91 -12.76 9.86 -17.99
CA ASN A 91 -13.09 9.66 -16.55
C ASN A 91 -13.07 10.89 -15.60
N LEU A 92 -12.91 12.14 -16.11
CA LEU A 92 -13.06 13.39 -15.32
C LEU A 92 -12.20 13.50 -14.03
N ILE A 93 -11.11 12.75 -13.90
CA ILE A 93 -10.24 12.84 -12.71
C ILE A 93 -9.47 14.17 -12.78
N GLY A 94 -9.64 14.98 -11.73
CA GLY A 94 -9.03 16.30 -11.61
C GLY A 94 -7.86 16.37 -10.64
N ARG A 95 -7.68 15.34 -9.79
CA ARG A 95 -6.66 15.31 -8.75
C ARG A 95 -6.23 13.88 -8.42
N LEU A 96 -4.93 13.65 -8.35
CA LEU A 96 -4.30 12.47 -7.76
C LEU A 96 -3.51 12.86 -6.51
N VAL A 97 -3.50 11.97 -5.52
CA VAL A 97 -2.63 12.05 -4.35
C VAL A 97 -1.73 10.82 -4.37
N ILE A 98 -0.41 11.04 -4.30
CA ILE A 98 0.61 10.00 -4.45
C ILE A 98 1.61 10.16 -3.31
N GLY A 99 2.02 9.06 -2.67
CA GLY A 99 3.11 9.12 -1.69
C GLY A 99 4.44 9.46 -2.35
N GLN A 100 5.33 10.09 -1.60
CA GLN A 100 6.67 10.41 -2.08
C GLN A 100 7.40 9.16 -2.58
N ASN A 101 8.03 9.27 -3.75
CA ASN A 101 8.68 8.16 -4.46
C ASN A 101 7.71 7.01 -4.83
N GLY A 102 6.40 7.27 -4.83
CA GLY A 102 5.35 6.27 -5.00
C GLY A 102 4.94 5.56 -3.71
N ILE A 103 5.60 5.78 -2.57
CA ILE A 103 5.51 4.89 -1.40
C ILE A 103 4.34 5.28 -0.47
N LEU A 104 3.41 4.35 -0.21
CA LEU A 104 2.33 4.39 0.78
C LEU A 104 1.98 2.96 1.21
N SER A 105 1.87 2.68 2.51
CA SER A 105 1.31 1.40 2.96
C SER A 105 -0.19 1.31 2.67
N THR A 106 -0.73 0.10 2.57
CA THR A 106 -2.18 -0.11 2.41
C THR A 106 -2.99 0.60 3.51
N PRO A 107 -2.61 0.52 4.81
CA PRO A 107 -3.26 1.31 5.86
C PRO A 107 -3.16 2.84 5.66
N ALA A 108 -2.05 3.34 5.12
CA ALA A 108 -1.89 4.76 4.83
C ALA A 108 -2.78 5.22 3.67
N VAL A 109 -2.92 4.40 2.61
CA VAL A 109 -3.86 4.67 1.51
C VAL A 109 -5.29 4.80 2.05
N SER A 110 -5.76 3.80 2.81
CA SER A 110 -7.09 3.83 3.44
C SER A 110 -7.30 5.07 4.31
N CYS A 111 -6.29 5.42 5.12
CA CYS A 111 -6.29 6.63 5.95
C CYS A 111 -6.48 7.90 5.11
N ILE A 112 -5.69 8.05 4.03
CA ILE A 112 -5.73 9.24 3.18
C ILE A 112 -7.06 9.31 2.42
N ILE A 113 -7.56 8.20 1.85
CA ILE A 113 -8.87 8.14 1.16
C ILE A 113 -9.94 8.74 2.05
N ARG A 114 -10.03 8.26 3.29
CA ARG A 114 -11.03 8.70 4.26
C ARG A 114 -10.81 10.15 4.69
N LYS A 115 -9.56 10.55 4.91
CA LYS A 115 -9.22 11.91 5.36
C LYS A 115 -9.59 12.97 4.33
N ILE A 116 -9.30 12.73 3.05
CA ILE A 116 -9.54 13.68 1.96
C ILE A 116 -10.86 13.44 1.22
N LYS A 117 -11.62 12.42 1.63
CA LYS A 117 -12.87 11.97 0.99
C LYS A 117 -12.67 11.66 -0.49
N ALA A 118 -11.62 10.90 -0.81
CA ALA A 118 -11.37 10.44 -2.17
C ALA A 118 -12.43 9.42 -2.62
N ALA A 119 -12.65 9.30 -3.93
CA ALA A 119 -13.57 8.30 -4.50
C ALA A 119 -13.01 6.86 -4.40
N GLY A 120 -11.68 6.73 -4.28
CA GLY A 120 -11.00 5.45 -4.09
C GLY A 120 -9.48 5.57 -4.21
N GLY A 121 -8.82 4.43 -4.32
CA GLY A 121 -7.37 4.34 -4.49
C GLY A 121 -6.94 3.07 -5.22
N ILE A 122 -5.87 3.17 -5.99
CA ILE A 122 -5.19 2.04 -6.63
C ILE A 122 -3.91 1.78 -5.84
N ILE A 123 -3.73 0.52 -5.44
CA ILE A 123 -2.58 0.06 -4.65
C ILE A 123 -1.82 -0.98 -5.46
N LEU A 124 -0.62 -0.62 -5.92
CA LEU A 124 0.29 -1.55 -6.59
C LEU A 124 1.06 -2.41 -5.58
N THR A 125 0.52 -3.57 -5.26
CA THR A 125 1.13 -4.53 -4.34
C THR A 125 0.62 -5.94 -4.57
N ALA A 126 1.50 -6.93 -4.38
CA ALA A 126 1.15 -8.35 -4.30
C ALA A 126 1.10 -8.87 -2.84
N SER A 127 1.09 -7.96 -1.85
CA SER A 127 1.11 -8.26 -0.40
C SER A 127 2.26 -9.20 -0.06
N HIS A 128 2.00 -10.34 0.57
CA HIS A 128 2.97 -11.35 0.99
C HIS A 128 3.73 -12.07 -0.14
N SER A 129 3.39 -11.85 -1.41
CA SER A 129 4.07 -12.50 -2.53
C SER A 129 5.49 -11.95 -2.79
N PRO A 130 6.43 -12.76 -3.29
CA PRO A 130 7.77 -12.29 -3.64
C PRO A 130 7.73 -11.25 -4.77
N GLY A 131 8.65 -10.28 -4.71
CA GLY A 131 8.79 -9.20 -5.69
C GLY A 131 9.84 -9.48 -6.78
N GLY A 132 10.17 -8.45 -7.55
CA GLY A 132 11.16 -8.52 -8.63
C GLY A 132 10.67 -9.20 -9.93
N PRO A 133 11.55 -9.33 -10.95
CA PRO A 133 11.19 -9.81 -12.29
C PRO A 133 10.61 -11.23 -12.32
N GLY A 134 11.10 -12.11 -11.44
CA GLY A 134 10.61 -13.48 -11.28
C GLY A 134 9.48 -13.64 -10.26
N GLY A 135 9.03 -12.54 -9.65
CA GLY A 135 8.00 -12.53 -8.61
C GLY A 135 6.59 -12.31 -9.13
N GLU A 136 5.75 -11.78 -8.26
CA GLU A 136 4.37 -11.37 -8.58
C GLU A 136 4.20 -9.87 -8.46
N PHE A 137 3.30 -9.34 -9.27
CA PHE A 137 2.83 -7.98 -9.21
C PHE A 137 1.32 -7.96 -9.01
N GLY A 138 0.83 -6.93 -8.33
CA GLY A 138 -0.59 -6.82 -8.03
C GLY A 138 -1.12 -5.40 -8.15
N VAL A 139 -2.38 -5.28 -8.54
CA VAL A 139 -3.11 -4.02 -8.62
C VAL A 139 -4.40 -4.19 -7.80
N LYS A 140 -4.43 -3.67 -6.58
CA LYS A 140 -5.62 -3.61 -5.72
C LYS A 140 -6.38 -2.31 -5.94
N PHE A 141 -7.69 -2.33 -5.71
CA PHE A 141 -8.54 -1.16 -5.73
C PHE A 141 -9.33 -1.01 -4.43
N GLU A 142 -9.22 0.16 -3.81
CA GLU A 142 -10.03 0.58 -2.66
C GLU A 142 -11.09 1.61 -3.09
N VAL A 143 -12.26 1.55 -2.45
CA VAL A 143 -13.39 2.46 -2.71
C VAL A 143 -13.45 3.58 -1.68
N ALA A 144 -14.42 4.50 -1.82
CA ALA A 144 -14.52 5.75 -1.05
C ALA A 144 -14.54 5.60 0.49
N ASN A 145 -14.89 4.44 1.03
CA ASN A 145 -14.83 4.19 2.47
C ASN A 145 -13.41 3.88 2.99
N GLY A 146 -12.42 3.74 2.10
CA GLY A 146 -11.05 3.32 2.36
C GLY A 146 -10.89 1.81 2.53
N GLY A 147 -11.86 1.01 2.09
CA GLY A 147 -11.79 -0.45 2.13
C GLY A 147 -11.68 -1.07 0.73
N PRO A 148 -11.38 -2.37 0.65
CA PRO A 148 -11.28 -3.09 -0.61
C PRO A 148 -12.59 -3.03 -1.42
N ALA A 149 -12.46 -3.10 -2.74
CA ALA A 149 -13.60 -3.16 -3.64
C ALA A 149 -14.49 -4.39 -3.35
N PRO A 150 -15.81 -4.20 -3.10
CA PRO A 150 -16.74 -5.31 -2.93
C PRO A 150 -16.82 -6.22 -4.17
N ASP A 151 -17.28 -7.46 -4.00
CA ASP A 151 -17.39 -8.45 -5.09
C ASP A 151 -18.19 -7.92 -6.30
N ILE A 152 -19.26 -7.16 -6.03
CA ILE A 152 -20.07 -6.53 -7.08
C ILE A 152 -19.24 -5.55 -7.92
N VAL A 153 -18.32 -4.80 -7.30
CA VAL A 153 -17.42 -3.88 -8.01
C VAL A 153 -16.37 -4.68 -8.78
N SER A 154 -15.76 -5.68 -8.15
CA SER A 154 -14.76 -6.56 -8.77
C SER A 154 -15.29 -7.30 -10.00
N GLU A 155 -16.52 -7.83 -9.94
CA GLU A 155 -17.14 -8.51 -11.07
C GLU A 155 -17.47 -7.54 -12.20
N LYS A 156 -17.90 -6.31 -11.91
CA LYS A 156 -18.12 -5.30 -12.95
C LYS A 156 -16.81 -4.88 -13.63
N ILE A 157 -15.72 -4.71 -12.89
CA ILE A 157 -14.38 -4.47 -13.45
C ILE A 157 -14.02 -5.58 -14.44
N TYR A 158 -14.26 -6.83 -14.05
CA TYR A 158 -14.00 -7.98 -14.90
C TYR A 158 -14.86 -8.01 -16.16
N GLN A 159 -16.15 -7.66 -16.08
CA GLN A 159 -16.99 -7.59 -17.27
C GLN A 159 -16.53 -6.48 -18.23
N ILE A 160 -16.05 -5.34 -17.72
CA ILE A 160 -15.49 -4.25 -18.55
C ILE A 160 -14.18 -4.70 -19.20
N SER A 161 -13.30 -5.40 -18.48
CA SER A 161 -11.99 -5.82 -19.02
C SER A 161 -12.12 -6.78 -20.20
N LYS A 162 -13.18 -7.58 -20.25
CA LYS A 162 -13.49 -8.50 -21.35
C LYS A 162 -14.05 -7.83 -22.61
N THR A 163 -14.49 -6.59 -22.51
CA THR A 163 -15.10 -5.86 -23.64
C THR A 163 -14.38 -4.56 -23.98
N LEU A 164 -13.19 -4.34 -23.41
CA LEU A 164 -12.44 -3.10 -23.60
C LEU A 164 -11.79 -3.05 -25.00
N GLU A 165 -12.17 -2.05 -25.79
CA GLU A 165 -11.66 -1.83 -27.16
C GLU A 165 -10.65 -0.68 -27.23
N GLU A 166 -10.68 0.24 -26.27
CA GLU A 166 -9.78 1.39 -26.23
C GLU A 166 -9.51 1.85 -24.79
N TYR A 167 -8.36 2.50 -24.57
CA TYR A 167 -8.07 3.28 -23.38
C TYR A 167 -7.46 4.61 -23.77
N ALA A 168 -7.48 5.58 -22.85
CA ALA A 168 -6.86 6.87 -23.09
C ALA A 168 -5.57 7.07 -22.29
N ILE A 169 -4.63 7.84 -22.83
CA ILE A 169 -3.32 8.08 -22.23
C ILE A 169 -2.76 9.47 -22.58
N CYS A 170 -2.03 10.07 -21.64
CA CYS A 170 -1.21 11.27 -21.83
C CYS A 170 0.27 10.88 -21.87
N PRO A 171 0.83 10.48 -23.04
CA PRO A 171 2.18 9.92 -23.12
C PRO A 171 3.29 10.92 -22.79
N ASP A 172 3.01 12.22 -22.87
CA ASP A 172 3.97 13.31 -22.65
C ASP A 172 3.91 13.90 -21.24
N LEU A 173 2.94 13.47 -20.42
CA LEU A 173 2.86 13.90 -19.03
C LEU A 173 4.09 13.37 -18.27
N ARG A 174 4.66 14.16 -17.36
CA ARG A 174 5.81 13.76 -16.54
C ARG A 174 5.60 14.27 -15.12
N VAL A 175 5.54 13.36 -14.15
CA VAL A 175 5.42 13.70 -12.72
C VAL A 175 6.74 13.41 -12.04
N ASP A 176 7.24 14.35 -11.25
CA ASP A 176 8.37 14.11 -10.35
C ASP A 176 7.87 13.57 -9.01
N LEU A 177 7.99 12.26 -8.78
CA LEU A 177 7.55 11.63 -7.54
C LEU A 177 8.46 11.91 -6.34
N SER A 178 9.68 12.42 -6.59
CA SER A 178 10.67 12.65 -5.52
C SER A 178 10.38 13.94 -4.73
N ARG A 179 9.70 14.90 -5.36
CA ARG A 179 9.49 16.23 -4.81
C ARG A 179 8.08 16.38 -4.25
N LEU A 180 7.99 16.58 -2.93
CA LEU A 180 6.75 16.87 -2.24
C LEU A 180 6.06 18.12 -2.82
N GLY A 181 4.73 18.14 -2.73
CA GLY A 181 3.90 19.28 -3.11
C GLY A 181 3.09 19.07 -4.38
N ARG A 182 2.56 20.18 -4.90
CA ARG A 182 1.60 20.20 -5.99
C ARG A 182 2.29 20.34 -7.34
N GLN A 183 1.87 19.53 -8.30
CA GLN A 183 2.22 19.62 -9.71
C GLN A 183 0.93 19.74 -10.52
N GLU A 184 0.93 20.64 -11.50
CA GLU A 184 -0.23 20.94 -12.34
C GLU A 184 0.10 20.74 -13.80
N PHE A 185 -0.87 20.18 -14.52
CA PHE A 185 -0.74 19.82 -15.91
C PHE A 185 -1.96 20.33 -16.67
N ASP A 186 -1.72 21.17 -17.66
CA ASP A 186 -2.75 21.62 -18.60
C ASP A 186 -2.89 20.54 -19.67
N LEU A 187 -4.09 19.98 -19.81
CA LEU A 187 -4.37 18.86 -20.71
C LEU A 187 -5.27 19.33 -21.84
N GLU A 188 -5.03 18.81 -23.03
CA GLU A 188 -5.85 19.09 -24.19
C GLU A 188 -7.33 18.75 -23.90
N ASN A 189 -8.24 19.63 -24.32
CA ASN A 189 -9.69 19.47 -24.14
C ASN A 189 -10.17 19.37 -22.67
N LYS A 190 -9.37 19.82 -21.68
CA LYS A 190 -9.83 20.02 -20.29
C LYS A 190 -9.76 21.49 -19.87
N PHE A 191 -10.86 22.00 -19.31
CA PHE A 191 -10.94 23.38 -18.81
C PHE A 191 -10.19 23.61 -17.49
N LYS A 192 -10.10 22.60 -16.62
CA LYS A 192 -9.38 22.67 -15.33
C LYS A 192 -8.08 21.89 -15.43
N PRO A 193 -6.98 22.39 -14.84
CA PRO A 193 -5.71 21.67 -14.82
C PRO A 193 -5.85 20.37 -14.04
N PHE A 194 -5.19 19.32 -14.52
CA PHE A 194 -5.01 18.09 -13.78
C PHE A 194 -3.96 18.28 -12.69
N ARG A 195 -4.29 17.88 -11.47
CA ARG A 195 -3.43 18.07 -10.31
C ARG A 195 -2.84 16.75 -9.83
N VAL A 196 -1.55 16.75 -9.54
CA VAL A 196 -0.90 15.69 -8.77
C VAL A 196 -0.33 16.29 -7.49
N GLU A 197 -0.68 15.72 -6.34
CA GLU A 197 -0.16 16.10 -5.04
C GLU A 197 0.74 14.97 -4.51
N ILE A 198 2.04 15.23 -4.44
CA ILE A 198 3.00 14.33 -3.83
C ILE A 198 3.03 14.62 -2.33
N VAL A 199 2.64 13.65 -1.51
CA VAL A 199 2.54 13.76 -0.06
C VAL A 199 3.61 12.94 0.65
N ASP A 200 3.97 13.35 1.85
CA ASP A 200 4.81 12.53 2.73
C ASP A 200 4.11 11.20 2.98
N SER A 201 4.87 10.10 2.88
CA SER A 201 4.34 8.74 2.97
C SER A 201 3.76 8.42 4.35
N VAL A 202 4.25 9.07 5.41
CA VAL A 202 3.97 8.69 6.80
C VAL A 202 3.11 9.73 7.51
N GLU A 203 3.26 11.03 7.22
CA GLU A 203 2.73 12.14 8.02
C GLU A 203 1.22 12.05 8.30
N ILE A 204 0.38 11.82 7.28
CA ILE A 204 -1.08 11.76 7.46
C ILE A 204 -1.46 10.55 8.32
N TYR A 205 -0.80 9.41 8.11
CA TYR A 205 -1.05 8.18 8.87
C TYR A 205 -0.54 8.29 10.31
N LEU A 206 0.64 8.85 10.53
CA LEU A 206 1.19 9.16 11.86
C LEU A 206 0.24 10.04 12.66
N ASN A 207 -0.34 11.07 12.04
CA ASN A 207 -1.32 11.93 12.72
C ASN A 207 -2.61 11.19 13.08
N LEU A 208 -3.05 10.21 12.29
CA LEU A 208 -4.14 9.31 12.70
C LEU A 208 -3.72 8.48 13.92
N LEU A 209 -2.54 7.87 13.91
CA LEU A 209 -2.06 7.05 15.04
C LEU A 209 -1.94 7.86 16.33
N ARG A 210 -1.45 9.10 16.27
CA ARG A 210 -1.40 10.03 17.42
C ARG A 210 -2.78 10.30 18.03
N SER A 211 -3.85 10.24 17.23
CA SER A 211 -5.22 10.39 17.74
C SER A 211 -5.81 9.11 18.32
N ILE A 212 -5.17 7.95 18.08
CA ILE A 212 -5.67 6.64 18.51
C ILE A 212 -4.97 6.17 19.79
N PHE A 213 -3.64 6.32 19.84
CA PHE A 213 -2.79 5.78 20.89
C PHE A 213 -2.18 6.86 21.78
N ASP A 214 -1.85 6.50 23.01
CA ASP A 214 -1.05 7.35 23.89
C ASP A 214 0.44 7.24 23.53
N PHE A 215 0.93 8.19 22.73
CA PHE A 215 2.33 8.23 22.30
C PHE A 215 3.29 8.48 23.48
N SER A 216 2.84 9.16 24.54
CA SER A 216 3.68 9.39 25.71
C SER A 216 3.90 8.10 26.48
N ALA A 217 2.84 7.31 26.68
CA ALA A 217 2.93 6.01 27.33
C ALA A 217 3.81 5.04 26.54
N ILE A 218 3.64 4.98 25.21
CA ILE A 218 4.46 4.11 24.36
C ILE A 218 5.92 4.57 24.35
N ARG A 219 6.19 5.87 24.26
CA ARG A 219 7.55 6.41 24.35
C ARG A 219 8.23 6.06 25.67
N ASN A 220 7.52 6.15 26.80
CA ASN A 220 8.04 5.78 28.11
C ASN A 220 8.35 4.27 28.21
N LEU A 221 7.63 3.43 27.47
CA LEU A 221 7.90 1.99 27.40
C LEU A 221 9.17 1.69 26.56
N LEU A 222 9.41 2.48 25.50
CA LEU A 222 10.50 2.28 24.54
C LEU A 222 11.78 3.04 24.87
N THR A 223 11.79 3.85 25.93
CA THR A 223 12.93 4.69 26.32
C THR A 223 13.26 4.57 27.82
N GLY A 224 14.46 5.00 28.21
CA GLY A 224 14.91 4.99 29.60
C GLY A 224 15.60 3.68 30.03
N PRO A 225 15.99 3.56 31.32
CA PRO A 225 16.81 2.44 31.79
C PRO A 225 16.08 1.10 31.78
N ASN A 226 14.75 1.11 31.90
CA ASN A 226 13.90 -0.08 31.90
C ASN A 226 13.16 -0.28 30.56
N GLN A 227 13.65 0.32 29.47
CA GLN A 227 13.02 0.20 28.16
C GLN A 227 12.89 -1.25 27.74
N ILE A 228 11.75 -1.61 27.15
CA ILE A 228 11.63 -2.91 26.49
C ILE A 228 12.49 -2.91 25.23
N LYS A 229 13.35 -3.92 25.09
CA LYS A 229 14.12 -4.12 23.86
C LYS A 229 13.22 -4.73 22.80
N ILE A 230 13.03 -4.00 21.70
CA ILE A 230 12.18 -4.44 20.59
C ILE A 230 12.98 -4.69 19.30
N ARG A 231 12.46 -5.59 18.47
CA ARG A 231 12.99 -5.87 17.13
C ARG A 231 11.87 -5.95 16.10
N ILE A 232 11.87 -5.03 15.15
CA ILE A 232 10.75 -4.82 14.21
C ILE A 232 11.27 -4.98 12.80
N ASP A 233 10.87 -6.07 12.14
CA ASP A 233 11.30 -6.46 10.81
C ASP A 233 10.27 -6.00 9.76
N ALA A 234 10.66 -5.04 8.92
CA ALA A 234 9.81 -4.59 7.83
C ALA A 234 9.91 -5.47 6.57
N MET A 235 10.72 -6.54 6.61
CA MET A 235 10.94 -7.50 5.52
C MET A 235 11.27 -6.83 4.18
N ASN A 236 12.02 -5.72 4.22
CA ASN A 236 12.34 -4.88 3.06
C ASN A 236 11.10 -4.39 2.29
N GLY A 237 9.93 -4.38 2.93
CA GLY A 237 8.67 -3.87 2.42
C GLY A 237 8.43 -2.40 2.75
N VAL A 238 7.20 -1.95 2.52
CA VAL A 238 6.79 -0.54 2.65
C VAL A 238 6.91 -0.01 4.07
N MET A 239 6.75 -0.89 5.07
CA MET A 239 6.71 -0.52 6.49
C MET A 239 8.05 0.01 7.01
N GLY A 240 9.15 -0.14 6.26
CA GLY A 240 10.45 0.37 6.68
C GLY A 240 10.47 1.87 6.98
N LEU A 241 9.79 2.68 6.16
CA LEU A 241 9.66 4.12 6.39
C LEU A 241 8.83 4.41 7.65
N TYR A 242 7.74 3.66 7.83
CA TYR A 242 6.82 3.83 8.95
C TYR A 242 7.45 3.43 10.28
N VAL A 243 8.17 2.31 10.32
CA VAL A 243 8.89 1.84 11.52
C VAL A 243 9.93 2.87 11.95
N ARG A 244 10.79 3.34 11.03
CA ARG A 244 11.82 4.34 11.34
C ARG A 244 11.19 5.65 11.81
N ARG A 245 10.22 6.17 11.06
CA ARG A 245 9.60 7.46 11.38
C ARG A 245 8.78 7.41 12.67
N ILE A 246 7.99 6.36 12.89
CA ILE A 246 7.05 6.29 14.02
C ILE A 246 7.73 5.70 15.25
N LEU A 247 8.32 4.50 15.15
CA LEU A 247 8.88 3.83 16.33
C LEU A 247 10.21 4.44 16.75
N CYS A 248 11.09 4.78 15.81
CA CYS A 248 12.41 5.34 16.15
C CYS A 248 12.36 6.86 16.37
N ASP A 249 12.00 7.65 15.35
CA ASP A 249 12.09 9.12 15.46
C ASP A 249 11.09 9.70 16.48
N GLU A 250 9.83 9.26 16.41
CA GLU A 250 8.74 9.84 17.22
C GLU A 250 8.63 9.20 18.61
N LEU A 251 8.73 7.87 18.70
CA LEU A 251 8.57 7.12 19.96
C LEU A 251 9.90 6.77 20.63
N GLY A 252 11.04 7.09 20.02
CA GLY A 252 12.36 7.01 20.65
C GLY A 252 12.98 5.62 20.72
N ALA A 253 12.43 4.62 20.04
CA ALA A 253 13.07 3.31 19.96
C ALA A 253 14.47 3.43 19.31
N PRO A 254 15.50 2.74 19.83
CA PRO A 254 16.82 2.73 19.23
C PRO A 254 16.80 2.34 17.74
N ALA A 255 17.69 2.93 16.92
CA ALA A 255 17.71 2.67 15.48
C ALA A 255 17.95 1.19 15.11
N ASN A 256 18.64 0.43 15.98
CA ASN A 256 18.84 -1.02 15.81
C ASN A 256 17.57 -1.86 16.05
N SER A 257 16.49 -1.26 16.55
CA SER A 257 15.17 -1.90 16.60
C SER A 257 14.55 -2.04 15.21
N ALA A 258 14.94 -1.21 14.23
CA ALA A 258 14.41 -1.20 12.88
C ALA A 258 15.22 -2.13 11.96
N ILE A 259 14.67 -3.32 11.67
CA ILE A 259 15.31 -4.36 10.86
C ILE A 259 14.70 -4.37 9.46
N ASN A 260 15.54 -4.54 8.43
CA ASN A 260 15.14 -4.57 7.02
C ASN A 260 14.22 -3.39 6.62
N CYS A 261 14.43 -2.22 7.23
CA CYS A 261 13.59 -1.04 7.07
C CYS A 261 13.96 -0.14 5.88
N ILE A 262 14.65 -0.70 4.89
CA ILE A 262 14.91 -0.06 3.59
C ILE A 262 14.10 -0.85 2.57
N PRO A 263 13.07 -0.24 1.93
CA PRO A 263 12.30 -0.93 0.91
C PRO A 263 13.17 -1.34 -0.27
N LEU A 264 13.04 -2.59 -0.72
CA LEU A 264 13.71 -3.14 -1.89
C LEU A 264 12.66 -3.70 -2.86
N GLU A 265 12.97 -3.70 -4.16
CA GLU A 265 12.04 -4.13 -5.22
C GLU A 265 11.71 -5.62 -5.17
N ASP A 266 12.68 -6.41 -4.71
CA ASP A 266 12.64 -7.87 -4.59
C ASP A 266 12.52 -8.32 -3.14
N PHE A 267 12.33 -7.39 -2.20
CA PHE A 267 12.27 -7.63 -0.76
C PHE A 267 13.51 -8.34 -0.20
N GLY A 268 14.68 -8.14 -0.82
CA GLY A 268 15.90 -8.87 -0.44
C GLY A 268 15.92 -10.32 -0.91
N GLY A 269 15.14 -10.63 -1.95
CA GLY A 269 15.05 -11.95 -2.56
C GLY A 269 14.24 -12.96 -1.75
N GLN A 270 13.45 -12.51 -0.77
CA GLN A 270 12.63 -13.37 0.10
C GLN A 270 11.16 -12.94 0.05
N PRO A 271 10.20 -13.88 0.19
CA PRO A 271 8.80 -13.52 0.35
C PRO A 271 8.59 -12.65 1.61
N PRO A 272 7.98 -11.46 1.49
CA PRO A 272 7.67 -10.58 2.62
C PRO A 272 6.39 -11.07 3.33
N ASP A 273 6.42 -12.29 3.87
CA ASP A 273 5.28 -12.92 4.53
C ASP A 273 5.57 -13.14 6.03
N PRO A 274 4.91 -12.41 6.94
CA PRO A 274 5.22 -12.44 8.36
C PRO A 274 4.68 -13.72 9.01
N ASN A 275 5.46 -14.79 8.95
CA ASN A 275 5.18 -16.05 9.63
C ASN A 275 6.48 -16.77 10.02
N LEU A 276 6.38 -17.86 10.80
CA LEU A 276 7.54 -18.60 11.31
C LEU A 276 8.39 -19.26 10.21
N THR A 277 7.87 -19.41 9.00
CA THR A 277 8.58 -20.00 7.86
C THR A 277 9.49 -19.00 7.15
N TYR A 278 9.05 -17.75 6.98
CA TYR A 278 9.82 -16.74 6.24
C TYR A 278 10.52 -15.71 7.15
N ALA A 279 9.95 -15.35 8.29
CA ALA A 279 10.55 -14.41 9.25
C ALA A 279 11.58 -15.10 10.19
N THR A 280 12.41 -15.99 9.64
CA THR A 280 13.35 -16.83 10.40
C THR A 280 14.43 -16.02 11.10
N ALA A 281 14.98 -15.00 10.45
CA ALA A 281 15.99 -14.12 11.04
C ALA A 281 15.47 -13.37 12.28
N LEU A 282 14.20 -12.95 12.27
CA LEU A 282 13.54 -12.38 13.43
C LEU A 282 13.34 -13.44 14.52
N LEU A 283 12.84 -14.63 14.18
CA LEU A 283 12.61 -15.70 15.14
C LEU A 283 13.90 -16.11 15.87
N GLU A 284 15.00 -16.31 15.15
CA GLU A 284 16.29 -16.68 15.73
C GLU A 284 16.84 -15.57 16.64
N ALA A 285 16.66 -14.30 16.26
CA ALA A 285 17.00 -13.19 17.13
C ALA A 285 16.18 -13.16 18.43
N MET A 286 14.87 -13.43 18.35
CA MET A 286 13.99 -13.46 19.52
C MET A 286 14.31 -14.66 20.44
N LYS A 287 14.70 -15.81 19.88
CA LYS A 287 15.14 -16.99 20.65
C LYS A 287 16.40 -16.74 21.48
N GLY A 288 17.23 -15.76 21.10
CA GLY A 288 18.38 -15.33 21.88
C GLY A 288 18.03 -14.70 23.25
N GLY A 289 16.75 -14.40 23.51
CA GLY A 289 16.26 -13.95 24.82
C GLY A 289 16.54 -12.50 25.18
N GLU A 290 17.31 -11.78 24.35
CA GLU A 290 17.64 -10.37 24.57
C GLU A 290 16.43 -9.43 24.39
N TYR A 291 15.54 -9.74 23.46
CA TYR A 291 14.42 -8.89 23.07
C TYR A 291 13.13 -9.32 23.78
N GLY A 292 12.40 -8.36 24.32
CA GLY A 292 11.11 -8.60 24.98
C GLY A 292 9.93 -8.63 24.01
N PHE A 293 10.07 -8.01 22.84
CA PHE A 293 9.02 -7.95 21.82
C PHE A 293 9.62 -7.93 20.42
N GLY A 294 9.05 -8.74 19.53
CA GLY A 294 9.40 -8.82 18.12
C GLY A 294 8.16 -8.70 17.26
N ALA A 295 8.28 -8.04 16.11
CA ALA A 295 7.22 -8.03 15.11
C ALA A 295 7.77 -8.04 13.69
N ALA A 296 7.01 -8.63 12.75
CA ALA A 296 7.29 -8.58 11.32
C ALA A 296 6.05 -8.08 10.57
N PHE A 297 6.26 -7.39 9.45
CA PHE A 297 5.21 -6.91 8.54
C PHE A 297 5.34 -7.52 7.14
N ASP A 298 4.23 -7.59 6.40
CA ASP A 298 4.26 -7.95 4.98
C ASP A 298 4.59 -6.75 4.07
N ALA A 299 4.61 -6.97 2.75
CA ALA A 299 5.10 -5.97 1.79
C ALA A 299 4.34 -4.64 1.85
N ASP A 300 3.01 -4.67 2.00
CA ASP A 300 2.14 -3.49 2.02
C ASP A 300 1.67 -3.09 3.43
N GLY A 301 2.08 -3.83 4.45
CA GLY A 301 1.94 -3.44 5.86
C GLY A 301 0.54 -3.62 6.43
N ASP A 302 -0.30 -4.45 5.80
CA ASP A 302 -1.64 -4.78 6.30
C ASP A 302 -1.68 -6.06 7.15
N ARG A 303 -0.58 -6.83 7.15
CA ARG A 303 -0.38 -8.02 8.02
C ARG A 303 0.77 -7.83 8.98
N TYR A 304 0.69 -8.55 10.09
CA TYR A 304 1.74 -8.58 11.09
C TYR A 304 1.89 -9.96 11.74
N MET A 305 3.07 -10.23 12.29
CA MET A 305 3.35 -11.30 13.23
C MET A 305 3.89 -10.69 14.53
N ILE A 306 3.53 -11.27 15.68
CA ILE A 306 4.06 -10.87 17.00
C ILE A 306 4.81 -12.04 17.63
N LEU A 307 5.99 -11.74 18.18
CA LEU A 307 6.80 -12.63 18.99
C LEU A 307 7.05 -11.99 20.36
N GLY A 308 6.90 -12.77 21.42
CA GLY A 308 7.41 -12.44 22.75
C GLY A 308 8.86 -12.87 22.93
N GLN A 309 9.37 -12.66 24.15
CA GLN A 309 10.72 -13.09 24.54
C GLN A 309 10.93 -14.60 24.31
N ASN A 310 12.17 -14.99 24.01
CA ASN A 310 12.57 -16.37 23.72
C ASN A 310 11.86 -16.98 22.49
N GLY A 311 11.34 -16.14 21.58
CA GLY A 311 10.63 -16.58 20.38
C GLY A 311 9.22 -17.09 20.66
N PHE A 312 8.58 -16.66 21.76
CA PHE A 312 7.20 -17.02 22.07
C PHE A 312 6.26 -16.53 20.95
N PHE A 313 5.69 -17.46 20.18
CA PHE A 313 4.81 -17.12 19.07
C PHE A 313 3.40 -16.79 19.57
N VAL A 314 2.94 -15.58 19.27
CA VAL A 314 1.55 -15.18 19.52
C VAL A 314 0.73 -15.53 18.27
N ASN A 315 -0.12 -16.55 18.38
CA ASN A 315 -1.03 -16.92 17.30
C ASN A 315 -1.92 -15.71 16.93
N ALA A 316 -2.16 -15.48 15.64
CA ALA A 316 -2.94 -14.33 15.18
C ALA A 316 -4.38 -14.30 15.73
N SER A 317 -5.01 -15.47 15.94
CA SER A 317 -6.35 -15.55 16.54
C SER A 317 -6.33 -15.15 18.01
N ASP A 318 -5.29 -15.56 18.75
CA ASP A 318 -5.11 -15.17 20.15
C ASP A 318 -4.69 -13.70 20.27
N SER A 319 -3.88 -13.18 19.34
CA SER A 319 -3.55 -11.74 19.27
C SER A 319 -4.82 -10.90 19.17
N LEU A 320 -5.76 -11.28 18.31
CA LEU A 320 -7.06 -10.61 18.18
C LEU A 320 -7.87 -10.66 19.49
N ALA A 321 -7.95 -11.82 20.13
CA ALA A 321 -8.66 -11.99 21.40
C ALA A 321 -8.02 -11.19 22.56
N ILE A 322 -6.68 -11.20 22.66
CA ILE A 322 -5.92 -10.45 23.66
C ILE A 322 -6.15 -8.94 23.49
N ILE A 323 -6.09 -8.43 22.26
CA ILE A 323 -6.37 -7.01 21.98
C ILE A 323 -7.81 -6.67 22.37
N ALA A 324 -8.78 -7.50 21.98
CA ALA A 324 -10.20 -7.32 22.31
C ALA A 324 -10.45 -7.24 23.83
N ALA A 325 -9.80 -8.12 24.60
CA ALA A 325 -9.90 -8.16 26.06
C ALA A 325 -9.22 -6.96 26.76
N ASN A 326 -8.37 -6.21 26.08
CA ASN A 326 -7.57 -5.11 26.66
C ASN A 326 -7.78 -3.76 25.95
N LEU A 327 -8.89 -3.57 25.22
CA LEU A 327 -9.15 -2.33 24.48
C LEU A 327 -9.22 -1.08 25.37
N SER A 328 -9.50 -1.24 26.67
CA SER A 328 -9.47 -0.15 27.66
C SER A 328 -8.09 0.49 27.83
N CYS A 329 -7.01 -0.16 27.36
CA CYS A 329 -5.66 0.41 27.34
C CYS A 329 -5.42 1.38 26.18
N ILE A 330 -6.33 1.45 25.20
CA ILE A 330 -6.18 2.27 23.99
C ILE A 330 -7.16 3.45 24.07
N PRO A 331 -6.68 4.71 24.15
CA PRO A 331 -7.52 5.89 24.35
C PRO A 331 -8.72 6.01 23.40
N TYR A 332 -8.52 5.64 22.13
CA TYR A 332 -9.60 5.64 21.13
C TYR A 332 -10.83 4.85 21.57
N PHE A 333 -10.65 3.64 22.11
CA PHE A 333 -11.77 2.79 22.51
C PHE A 333 -12.39 3.22 23.84
N CYS A 334 -11.62 3.89 24.71
CA CYS A 334 -12.18 4.55 25.90
C CYS A 334 -13.15 5.68 25.53
N GLN A 335 -12.85 6.42 24.46
CA GLN A 335 -13.66 7.57 24.01
C GLN A 335 -14.83 7.14 23.13
N MET A 336 -14.58 6.25 22.17
CA MET A 336 -15.56 5.86 21.15
C MET A 336 -16.43 4.67 21.56
N GLY A 337 -16.04 3.94 22.61
CA GLY A 337 -16.64 2.68 23.00
C GLY A 337 -16.38 1.55 21.99
N VAL A 338 -16.92 0.37 22.29
CA VAL A 338 -16.83 -0.82 21.43
C VAL A 338 -18.23 -1.18 20.94
N ARG A 339 -18.42 -1.23 19.62
CA ARG A 339 -19.73 -1.52 19.00
C ARG A 339 -19.96 -3.00 18.69
N GLY A 340 -18.90 -3.80 18.70
CA GLY A 340 -18.94 -5.22 18.36
C GLY A 340 -17.59 -5.69 17.84
N PHE A 341 -17.42 -7.01 17.81
CA PHE A 341 -16.24 -7.70 17.29
C PHE A 341 -16.60 -8.50 16.04
N GLY A 342 -15.60 -8.74 15.18
CA GLY A 342 -15.76 -9.56 13.99
C GLY A 342 -14.48 -10.33 13.68
N ARG A 343 -14.63 -11.58 13.24
CA ARG A 343 -13.54 -12.46 12.79
C ARG A 343 -13.98 -13.22 11.55
N SER A 344 -13.02 -13.71 10.77
CA SER A 344 -13.31 -14.64 9.69
C SER A 344 -13.76 -16.00 10.25
N MET A 345 -14.55 -16.76 9.48
CA MET A 345 -14.99 -18.10 9.86
C MET A 345 -13.83 -19.03 10.29
N PRO A 346 -12.68 -19.11 9.57
CA PRO A 346 -11.58 -20.00 9.95
C PRO A 346 -10.72 -19.47 11.11
N THR A 347 -10.85 -18.20 11.52
CA THR A 347 -10.18 -17.68 12.72
C THR A 347 -10.70 -18.41 13.95
N SER A 348 -9.84 -18.75 14.92
CA SER A 348 -10.27 -19.48 16.11
C SER A 348 -11.38 -18.75 16.88
N THR A 349 -12.15 -19.50 17.68
CA THR A 349 -13.22 -18.96 18.53
C THR A 349 -12.70 -18.27 19.79
N ALA A 350 -11.40 -17.95 19.88
CA ALA A 350 -10.81 -17.27 21.04
C ALA A 350 -11.43 -15.89 21.27
N LEU A 351 -11.77 -15.16 20.20
CA LEU A 351 -12.46 -13.86 20.30
C LEU A 351 -13.89 -13.95 20.83
N ASP A 352 -14.52 -15.12 20.74
CA ASP A 352 -15.90 -15.34 21.16
C ASP A 352 -16.00 -15.57 22.68
N LYS A 353 -14.86 -15.83 23.35
CA LYS A 353 -14.72 -16.01 24.79
C LYS A 353 -14.38 -14.69 25.46
#